data_AF-A0A8J3MXM9-F1
#
_entry.id   AF-A0A8J3MXM9-F1
#
_cell.length_a   1.000
_cell.length_b   1.000
_cell.length_c   1.000
_cell.angle_alpha   90.00
_cell.angle_beta   90.00
_cell.angle_gamma   90.00
#
_symmetry.space_group_name_H-M   'P 1'
#
loop_
_entity.id
_entity.type
_entity.pdbx_description
1 polymer ?
#
loop_
_entity_poly.entity_id
_entity_poly.type
_entity_poly.pdbx_seq_one_letter_code
_entity_poly.pdbx_strand_id
1 'polypeptide(L)'
;MLIGFGCGLIPYILYNYHAEPGQDTLSYLFYVQNANGIDLPPKEVLFPLQIKGALLIALPGATGSSPLCSLNDIHLFRIQNVSALRCTLMHTGWTTALFCLWLFALGMVAWSLWSIVRTRRATGIWRRDLLICHLGRLTLLLNAAITLLLFLMSPSAALYPVADIRYLSALLMTTPALLWPLGCGLNAVGWFAFGSRIRNVLGFSGKAIQSLASPLKLLMSTGALARLSLLLLVPTILSFGTRSIVQGYPPAPSVESRYDKFAIIGVYRYEGLPQTQAFNRQESSLIENLEKIHTLHIYSDYWTCDRLTFRSQERIICSALRERLMPGQNRYPLYATIVTSDPHAAYVFEEGSSLAETFRLQLRYSSRQFTIYHFAGYVIYQPF
;
A
#
# COMPACT_ATOMS: atom_id res chain seq x y z
N MET A 1 -8.95 -25.87 -11.35
CA MET A 1 -8.82 -24.98 -10.18
C MET A 1 -8.13 -25.65 -9.00
N LEU A 2 -8.58 -26.81 -8.51
CA LEU A 2 -7.96 -27.50 -7.36
C LEU A 2 -6.49 -27.90 -7.59
N ILE A 3 -6.16 -28.40 -8.77
CA ILE A 3 -4.77 -28.74 -9.12
C ILE A 3 -3.88 -27.49 -9.13
N GLY A 4 -4.34 -26.39 -9.75
CA GLY A 4 -3.59 -25.12 -9.78
C GLY A 4 -3.42 -24.49 -8.40
N PHE A 5 -4.45 -24.58 -7.54
CA PHE A 5 -4.37 -24.16 -6.14
C PHE A 5 -3.37 -25.02 -5.35
N GLY A 6 -3.42 -26.34 -5.54
CA GLY A 6 -2.47 -27.28 -4.96
C GLY A 6 -1.03 -26.96 -5.36
N CYS A 7 -0.76 -26.82 -6.67
CA CYS A 7 0.56 -26.45 -7.18
C CYS A 7 1.05 -25.10 -6.65
N GLY A 8 0.16 -24.11 -6.53
CA GLY A 8 0.50 -22.79 -5.97
C GLY A 8 0.81 -22.82 -4.47
N LEU A 9 0.25 -23.75 -3.71
CA LEU A 9 0.51 -23.91 -2.28
C LEU A 9 1.77 -24.72 -1.94
N ILE A 10 2.33 -25.48 -2.88
CA ILE A 10 3.48 -26.37 -2.60
C ILE A 10 4.66 -25.60 -1.98
N PRO A 11 5.14 -24.47 -2.52
CA PRO A 11 6.26 -23.75 -1.92
C PRO A 11 5.96 -23.28 -0.49
N TYR A 12 4.72 -22.88 -0.23
CA TYR A 12 4.26 -22.44 1.08
C TYR A 12 4.23 -23.57 2.10
N ILE A 13 3.73 -24.74 1.71
CA ILE A 13 3.69 -25.94 2.55
C ILE A 13 5.12 -26.40 2.86
N LEU A 14 6.00 -26.43 1.85
CA LEU A 14 7.40 -26.79 2.02
C LEU A 14 8.13 -25.83 2.96
N TYR A 15 7.89 -24.52 2.85
CA TYR A 15 8.45 -23.54 3.78
C TYR A 15 8.01 -23.82 5.22
N ASN A 16 6.70 -23.93 5.47
CA ASN A 16 6.19 -24.15 6.83
C ASN A 16 6.62 -25.49 7.43
N TYR A 17 6.89 -26.50 6.59
CA TYR A 17 7.41 -27.79 7.04
C TYR A 17 8.87 -27.71 7.51
N HIS A 18 9.70 -26.87 6.88
CA HIS A 18 11.12 -26.72 7.24
C HIS A 18 11.38 -25.55 8.21
N ALA A 19 10.36 -24.75 8.52
CA ALA A 19 10.51 -23.60 9.39
C ALA A 19 10.83 -24.02 10.83
N GLU A 20 11.79 -23.32 11.45
CA GLU A 20 12.08 -23.46 12.87
C GLU A 20 10.89 -22.99 13.73
N PRO A 21 10.77 -23.44 14.99
CA PRO A 21 9.72 -23.00 15.89
C PRO A 21 9.65 -21.46 15.99
N GLY A 22 8.49 -20.88 15.67
CA GLY A 22 8.27 -19.42 15.67
C GLY A 22 8.63 -18.72 14.35
N GLN A 23 9.19 -19.42 13.36
CA GLN A 23 9.45 -18.90 12.01
C GLN A 23 8.45 -19.41 10.96
N ASP A 24 7.44 -20.19 11.37
CA ASP A 24 6.32 -20.56 10.52
C ASP A 24 5.50 -19.31 10.14
N THR A 25 4.72 -19.41 9.07
CA THR A 25 3.99 -18.26 8.54
C THR A 25 3.00 -17.70 9.54
N LEU A 26 2.32 -18.55 10.32
CA LEU A 26 1.29 -18.10 11.24
C LEU A 26 1.91 -17.34 12.41
N SER A 27 2.99 -17.88 13.00
CA SER A 27 3.78 -17.20 14.02
C SER A 27 4.31 -15.85 13.52
N TYR A 28 4.85 -15.82 12.30
CA TYR A 28 5.35 -14.58 11.71
C TYR A 28 4.23 -13.57 11.42
N LEU A 29 3.07 -14.03 10.96
CA LEU A 29 1.91 -13.17 10.73
C LEU A 29 1.43 -12.51 12.03
N PHE A 30 1.35 -13.27 13.13
CA PHE A 30 1.01 -12.72 14.44
C PHE A 30 2.08 -11.78 14.97
N TYR A 31 3.37 -12.09 14.75
CA TYR A 31 4.47 -11.22 15.11
C TYR A 31 4.38 -9.85 14.39
N VAL A 32 4.10 -9.85 13.08
CA VAL A 32 3.90 -8.64 12.28
C VAL A 32 2.64 -7.89 12.71
N GLN A 33 1.54 -8.60 12.99
CA GLN A 33 0.32 -7.96 13.49
C GLN A 33 0.50 -7.31 14.87
N ASN A 34 1.45 -7.79 15.67
CA ASN A 34 1.83 -7.18 16.95
C ASN A 34 2.99 -6.16 16.80
N ALA A 35 3.11 -5.53 15.63
CA ALA A 35 4.08 -4.48 15.33
C ALA A 35 5.55 -4.87 15.58
N ASN A 36 5.90 -6.15 15.39
CA ASN A 36 7.27 -6.65 15.53
C ASN A 36 7.90 -6.37 16.91
N GLY A 37 7.09 -6.18 17.96
CA GLY A 37 7.58 -5.85 19.31
C GLY A 37 7.87 -4.37 19.55
N ILE A 38 7.34 -3.47 18.71
CA ILE A 38 7.35 -2.02 18.95
C ILE A 38 6.23 -1.67 19.94
N ASP A 39 6.53 -0.79 20.90
CA ASP A 39 5.54 -0.23 21.82
C ASP A 39 4.51 0.59 21.05
N LEU A 40 3.27 0.09 21.00
CA LEU A 40 2.17 0.73 20.30
C LEU A 40 1.48 1.77 21.18
N PRO A 41 1.05 2.91 20.61
CA PRO A 41 0.21 3.85 21.33
C PRO A 41 -1.14 3.19 21.71
N PRO A 42 -1.85 3.73 22.71
CA PRO A 42 -3.17 3.24 23.09
C PRO A 42 -4.11 3.13 21.89
N LYS A 43 -5.02 2.14 21.90
CA LYS A 43 -5.93 1.86 20.77
C LYS A 43 -6.75 3.09 20.32
N GLU A 44 -7.09 3.96 21.25
CA GLU A 44 -7.82 5.22 21.00
C GLU A 44 -7.06 6.17 20.07
N VAL A 45 -5.73 6.13 20.11
CA VAL A 45 -4.83 6.93 19.28
C VAL A 45 -4.44 6.15 18.03
N LEU A 46 -4.17 4.85 18.16
CA LEU A 46 -3.73 4.00 17.07
C LEU A 46 -4.81 3.85 15.98
N PHE A 47 -6.07 3.63 16.36
CA PHE A 47 -7.13 3.33 15.40
C PHE A 47 -7.46 4.50 14.46
N PRO A 48 -7.58 5.76 14.91
CA PRO A 48 -7.68 6.91 14.02
C PRO A 48 -6.49 7.03 13.06
N LEU A 49 -5.27 6.74 13.52
CA LEU A 49 -4.08 6.74 12.66
C LEU A 49 -4.13 5.64 11.60
N GLN A 50 -4.60 4.44 11.97
CA GLN A 50 -4.78 3.35 11.02
C GLN A 50 -5.80 3.70 9.93
N ILE A 51 -6.93 4.31 10.31
CA ILE A 51 -7.91 4.82 9.35
C ILE A 51 -7.27 5.88 8.44
N LYS A 52 -6.52 6.83 9.03
CA LYS A 52 -5.80 7.87 8.28
C LYS A 52 -4.92 7.25 7.21
N GLY A 53 -4.02 6.36 7.63
CA GLY A 53 -3.00 5.83 6.76
C GLY A 53 -3.55 4.84 5.76
N ALA A 54 -4.54 4.02 6.12
CA ALA A 54 -5.20 3.13 5.17
C ALA A 54 -6.04 3.89 4.13
N LEU A 55 -6.95 4.77 4.58
CA LEU A 55 -7.96 5.35 3.72
C LEU A 55 -7.53 6.65 3.05
N LEU A 56 -6.67 7.46 3.67
CA LEU A 56 -6.28 8.76 3.11
C LEU A 56 -4.90 8.74 2.47
N ILE A 57 -4.04 7.79 2.82
CA ILE A 57 -2.66 7.72 2.29
C ILE A 57 -2.53 6.52 1.36
N ALA A 58 -2.69 5.31 1.89
CA ALA A 58 -2.32 4.09 1.21
C ALA A 58 -3.27 3.70 0.08
N LEU A 59 -4.58 3.73 0.32
CA LEU A 59 -5.57 3.36 -0.70
C LEU A 59 -5.54 4.30 -1.93
N PRO A 60 -5.56 5.64 -1.77
CA PRO A 60 -5.36 6.55 -2.91
C PRO A 60 -4.03 6.30 -3.62
N GLY A 61 -2.92 6.16 -2.88
CA GLY A 61 -1.60 5.93 -3.47
C GLY A 61 -1.52 4.61 -4.26
N ALA A 62 -2.09 3.53 -3.73
CA ALA A 62 -2.11 2.21 -4.38
C ALA A 62 -2.95 2.19 -5.66
N THR A 63 -3.97 3.05 -5.75
CA THR A 63 -4.94 3.07 -6.85
C THR A 63 -4.68 4.17 -7.87
N GLY A 64 -3.51 4.82 -7.80
CA GLY A 64 -3.04 5.76 -8.82
C GLY A 64 -3.38 7.23 -8.55
N SER A 65 -3.77 7.59 -7.32
CA SER A 65 -3.80 9.00 -6.92
C SER A 65 -2.38 9.51 -6.79
N SER A 66 -1.96 10.42 -7.68
CA SER A 66 -0.64 11.05 -7.62
C SER A 66 -0.54 11.95 -6.40
N PRO A 67 0.45 11.78 -5.50
CA PRO A 67 0.60 12.65 -4.34
C PRO A 67 1.29 13.94 -4.78
N LEU A 68 0.54 14.83 -5.42
CA LEU A 68 0.92 16.24 -5.54
C LEU A 68 0.71 16.95 -4.19
N CYS A 69 0.97 16.28 -3.07
CA CYS A 69 0.58 16.69 -1.73
C CYS A 69 1.60 16.13 -0.72
N SER A 70 2.12 16.99 0.15
CA SER A 70 2.96 16.53 1.25
C SER A 70 2.09 15.77 2.25
N LEU A 71 2.56 14.64 2.79
CA LEU A 71 1.81 13.87 3.78
C LEU A 71 1.64 14.62 5.10
N ASN A 72 2.54 15.57 5.38
CA ASN A 72 2.39 16.49 6.51
C ASN A 72 1.12 17.34 6.39
N ASP A 73 0.65 17.57 5.17
CA ASP A 73 -0.51 18.40 4.86
C ASP A 73 -1.84 17.59 4.85
N ILE A 74 -1.78 16.26 5.01
CA ILE A 74 -2.97 15.41 5.08
C ILE A 74 -3.36 15.25 6.55
N HIS A 75 -4.44 15.91 6.94
CA HIS A 75 -4.96 15.86 8.31
C HIS A 75 -6.33 15.21 8.34
N LEU A 76 -6.55 14.33 9.32
CA LEU A 76 -7.89 13.97 9.73
C LEU A 76 -8.49 15.20 10.43
N PHE A 77 -9.54 15.77 9.85
CA PHE A 77 -10.42 16.71 10.54
C PHE A 77 -9.82 18.09 10.90
N ARG A 78 -8.70 18.52 10.28
CA ARG A 78 -8.09 19.84 10.51
C ARG A 78 -7.71 20.56 9.22
N ILE A 79 -7.99 21.86 9.17
CA ILE A 79 -7.55 22.75 8.10
C ILE A 79 -6.42 23.63 8.67
N GLN A 80 -5.21 23.47 8.16
CA GLN A 80 -4.09 24.36 8.49
C GLN A 80 -3.82 25.35 7.36
N ASN A 81 -3.69 24.85 6.12
CA ASN A 81 -3.37 25.63 4.93
C ASN A 81 -4.31 25.30 3.75
N VAL A 82 -4.40 26.19 2.75
CA VAL A 82 -5.21 25.96 1.54
C VAL A 82 -4.68 24.78 0.72
N SER A 83 -3.36 24.57 0.70
CA SER A 83 -2.72 23.39 0.11
C SER A 83 -3.18 22.11 0.82
N ALA A 84 -3.11 22.08 2.15
CA ALA A 84 -3.55 20.97 2.99
C ALA A 84 -5.03 20.63 2.81
N LEU A 85 -5.88 21.64 2.65
CA LEU A 85 -7.29 21.45 2.35
C LEU A 85 -7.51 20.77 0.99
N ARG A 86 -6.85 21.26 -0.07
CA ARG A 86 -6.95 20.65 -1.42
C ARG A 86 -6.49 19.19 -1.40
N CYS A 87 -5.41 18.92 -0.70
CA CYS A 87 -4.86 17.58 -0.55
C CYS A 87 -5.81 16.65 0.21
N THR A 88 -6.31 17.09 1.36
CA THR A 88 -7.27 16.32 2.15
C THR A 88 -8.55 16.05 1.34
N LEU A 89 -9.08 17.05 0.63
CA LEU A 89 -10.26 16.90 -0.22
C LEU A 89 -10.02 15.94 -1.40
N MET A 90 -8.86 15.99 -2.05
CA MET A 90 -8.53 15.09 -3.14
C MET A 90 -8.46 13.63 -2.67
N HIS A 91 -7.73 13.37 -1.58
CA HIS A 91 -7.56 12.02 -1.05
C HIS A 91 -8.86 11.45 -0.47
N THR A 92 -9.61 12.25 0.29
CA THR A 92 -10.94 11.85 0.79
C THR A 92 -11.93 11.62 -0.34
N GLY A 93 -11.97 12.50 -1.34
CA GLY A 93 -12.81 12.37 -2.52
C GLY A 93 -12.49 11.14 -3.35
N TRP A 94 -11.20 10.84 -3.53
CA TRP A 94 -10.74 9.64 -4.24
C TRP A 94 -11.19 8.36 -3.56
N THR A 95 -10.94 8.26 -2.25
CA THR A 95 -11.38 7.12 -1.45
C THR A 95 -12.89 6.97 -1.47
N THR A 96 -13.63 8.07 -1.27
CA THR A 96 -15.09 8.06 -1.33
C THR A 96 -15.58 7.55 -2.68
N ALA A 97 -15.02 8.03 -3.79
CA ALA A 97 -15.36 7.58 -5.13
C ALA A 97 -15.11 6.07 -5.32
N LEU A 98 -13.97 5.55 -4.85
CA LEU A 98 -13.68 4.12 -4.90
C LEU A 98 -14.68 3.30 -4.08
N PHE A 99 -14.99 3.71 -2.85
CA PHE A 99 -15.98 3.02 -2.02
C PHE A 99 -17.37 3.05 -2.66
N CYS A 100 -17.79 4.18 -3.23
CA CYS A 100 -19.07 4.28 -3.94
C CYS A 100 -19.13 3.34 -5.15
N LEU A 101 -18.08 3.31 -5.98
CA LEU A 101 -17.97 2.38 -7.11
C LEU A 101 -18.02 0.93 -6.64
N TRP A 102 -17.38 0.66 -5.52
CA TRP A 102 -17.29 -0.69 -4.97
C TRP A 102 -18.61 -1.20 -4.40
N LEU A 103 -19.29 -0.38 -3.60
CA LEU A 103 -20.64 -0.68 -3.10
C LEU A 103 -21.64 -0.82 -4.25
N PHE A 104 -21.52 0.02 -5.29
CA PHE A 104 -22.35 -0.10 -6.49
C PHE A 104 -22.10 -1.42 -7.23
N ALA A 105 -20.84 -1.81 -7.40
CA ALA A 105 -20.49 -3.08 -8.03
C ALA A 105 -20.99 -4.29 -7.22
N LEU A 106 -20.83 -4.27 -5.90
CA LEU A 106 -21.38 -5.30 -5.01
C LEU A 106 -22.90 -5.39 -5.11
N GLY A 107 -23.59 -4.25 -5.06
CA GLY A 107 -25.06 -4.19 -5.20
C GLY A 107 -25.55 -4.75 -6.54
N MET A 108 -24.87 -4.40 -7.63
CA MET A 108 -25.19 -4.90 -8.98
C MET A 108 -24.96 -6.42 -9.11
N VAL A 109 -23.87 -6.94 -8.54
CA VAL A 109 -23.59 -8.38 -8.52
C VAL A 109 -24.62 -9.13 -7.67
N ALA A 110 -24.92 -8.63 -6.47
CA ALA A 110 -25.92 -9.21 -5.57
C ALA A 110 -27.32 -9.23 -6.21
N TRP A 111 -27.73 -8.11 -6.83
CA TRP A 111 -28.98 -8.02 -7.58
C TRP A 111 -29.04 -9.01 -8.73
N SER A 112 -27.95 -9.14 -9.50
CA SER A 112 -27.88 -10.06 -10.64
C SER A 112 -28.01 -11.52 -10.19
N LEU A 113 -27.28 -11.91 -9.14
CA LEU A 113 -27.38 -13.24 -8.55
C LEU A 113 -28.77 -13.51 -7.99
N TRP A 114 -29.34 -12.57 -7.24
CA TRP A 114 -30.68 -12.68 -6.68
C TRP A 114 -31.75 -12.79 -7.78
N SER A 115 -31.63 -12.01 -8.85
CA SER A 115 -32.50 -12.09 -10.01
C SER A 115 -32.45 -13.48 -10.65
N ILE A 116 -31.25 -14.04 -10.87
CA ILE A 116 -31.05 -15.39 -11.42
C ILE A 116 -31.65 -16.48 -10.50
N VAL A 117 -31.57 -16.32 -9.19
CA VAL A 117 -32.17 -17.26 -8.22
C VAL A 117 -33.70 -17.13 -8.20
N ARG A 118 -34.23 -15.91 -8.23
CA ARG A 118 -35.67 -15.62 -8.16
C ARG A 118 -36.40 -15.97 -9.45
N THR A 119 -35.82 -15.68 -10.60
CA THR A 119 -36.34 -16.15 -11.89
C THR A 119 -35.91 -17.60 -12.10
N ARG A 120 -36.73 -18.55 -11.62
CA ARG A 120 -36.60 -20.00 -11.90
C ARG A 120 -36.74 -20.36 -13.41
N ARG A 121 -36.64 -19.40 -14.34
CA ARG A 121 -36.89 -19.61 -15.77
C ARG A 121 -35.58 -19.83 -16.52
N ALA A 122 -35.55 -20.96 -17.25
CA ALA A 122 -34.53 -21.47 -18.15
C ALA A 122 -33.36 -22.25 -17.51
N THR A 123 -33.50 -23.57 -17.49
CA THR A 123 -32.41 -24.54 -17.45
C THR A 123 -31.64 -24.50 -18.78
N GLY A 124 -30.38 -24.05 -18.76
CA GLY A 124 -29.53 -24.00 -19.96
C GLY A 124 -28.07 -23.71 -19.63
N ILE A 125 -27.17 -24.07 -20.54
CA ILE A 125 -25.70 -23.92 -20.44
C ILE A 125 -25.32 -22.45 -20.17
N TRP A 126 -25.95 -21.51 -20.88
CA TRP A 126 -25.76 -20.06 -20.75
C TRP A 126 -25.94 -19.52 -19.32
N ARG A 127 -26.78 -20.15 -18.49
CA ARG A 127 -26.99 -19.75 -17.10
C ARG A 127 -25.78 -20.05 -16.22
N ARG A 128 -25.06 -21.14 -16.50
CA ARG A 128 -23.87 -21.54 -15.74
C ARG A 128 -22.72 -20.58 -15.98
N ASP A 129 -22.47 -20.19 -17.23
CA ASP A 129 -21.38 -19.28 -17.58
C ASP A 129 -21.57 -17.88 -16.97
N LEU A 130 -22.80 -17.35 -17.02
CA LEU A 130 -23.17 -16.10 -16.38
C LEU A 130 -23.01 -16.17 -14.85
N LEU A 131 -23.44 -17.28 -14.22
CA LEU A 131 -23.30 -17.49 -12.79
C LEU A 131 -21.81 -17.51 -12.38
N ILE A 132 -20.98 -18.26 -13.12
CA ILE A 132 -19.53 -18.35 -12.89
C ILE A 132 -18.90 -16.95 -12.99
N CYS A 133 -19.28 -16.16 -14.00
CA CYS A 133 -18.77 -14.80 -14.16
C CYS A 133 -19.16 -13.87 -13.00
N HIS A 134 -20.41 -13.92 -12.52
CA HIS A 134 -20.85 -13.08 -11.39
C HIS A 134 -20.23 -13.53 -10.06
N LEU A 135 -20.10 -14.84 -9.84
CA LEU A 135 -19.40 -15.37 -8.66
C LEU A 135 -17.92 -14.96 -8.68
N GLY A 136 -17.24 -15.07 -9.83
CA GLY A 136 -15.86 -14.62 -9.98
C GLY A 136 -15.69 -13.12 -9.65
N ARG A 137 -16.62 -12.28 -10.12
CA ARG A 137 -16.65 -10.85 -9.76
C ARG A 137 -16.86 -10.64 -8.26
N LEU A 138 -17.81 -11.35 -7.65
CA LEU A 138 -18.06 -11.26 -6.21
C LEU A 138 -16.80 -11.65 -5.42
N THR A 139 -16.14 -12.74 -5.79
CA THR A 139 -14.92 -13.21 -5.14
C THR A 139 -13.79 -12.17 -5.26
N LEU A 140 -13.60 -11.55 -6.42
CA LEU A 140 -12.61 -10.48 -6.59
C LEU A 140 -12.91 -9.27 -5.69
N LEU A 141 -14.17 -8.83 -5.66
CA LEU A 141 -14.58 -7.69 -4.83
C LEU A 141 -14.45 -8.01 -3.33
N LEU A 142 -14.79 -9.22 -2.89
CA LEU A 142 -14.62 -9.66 -1.50
C LEU A 142 -13.13 -9.80 -1.14
N ASN A 143 -12.30 -10.29 -2.05
CA ASN A 143 -10.86 -10.36 -1.85
C ASN A 143 -10.27 -8.97 -1.60
N ALA A 144 -10.65 -7.97 -2.42
CA ALA A 144 -10.28 -6.58 -2.18
C ALA A 144 -10.75 -6.07 -0.80
N ALA A 145 -11.96 -6.45 -0.34
CA ALA A 145 -12.44 -6.07 0.98
C ALA A 145 -11.53 -6.59 2.09
N ILE A 146 -11.24 -7.88 2.02
CA ILE A 146 -10.51 -8.59 3.05
C ILE A 146 -9.08 -8.04 3.10
N THR A 147 -8.43 -7.83 1.96
CA THR A 147 -7.09 -7.22 1.90
C THR A 147 -7.08 -5.83 2.53
N LEU A 148 -8.02 -4.94 2.16
CA LEU A 148 -8.08 -3.59 2.70
C LEU A 148 -8.38 -3.60 4.21
N LEU A 149 -9.29 -4.47 4.66
CA LEU A 149 -9.64 -4.59 6.08
C LEU A 149 -8.46 -5.10 6.91
N LEU A 150 -7.77 -6.14 6.44
CA LEU A 150 -6.58 -6.68 7.12
C LEU A 150 -5.47 -5.63 7.19
N PHE A 151 -5.28 -4.85 6.12
CA PHE A 151 -4.32 -3.74 6.13
C PHE A 151 -4.74 -2.65 7.13
N LEU A 152 -6.00 -2.23 7.14
CA LEU A 152 -6.52 -1.23 8.07
C LEU A 152 -6.40 -1.66 9.53
N MET A 153 -6.62 -2.94 9.83
CA MET A 153 -6.45 -3.48 11.19
C MET A 153 -4.98 -3.63 11.61
N SER A 154 -4.03 -3.59 10.66
CA SER A 154 -2.61 -3.76 10.95
C SER A 154 -1.97 -2.47 11.51
N PRO A 155 -1.00 -2.56 12.43
CA PRO A 155 -0.25 -1.38 12.88
C PRO A 155 0.53 -0.68 11.76
N SER A 156 0.91 -1.42 10.71
CA SER A 156 1.56 -0.88 9.51
C SER A 156 0.79 0.27 8.86
N ALA A 157 -0.55 0.21 8.87
CA ALA A 157 -1.38 1.29 8.34
C ALA A 157 -1.21 2.60 9.12
N ALA A 158 -0.84 2.57 10.40
CA ALA A 158 -0.57 3.77 11.18
C ALA A 158 0.91 4.20 11.09
N LEU A 159 1.83 3.24 11.15
CA LEU A 159 3.26 3.49 11.30
C LEU A 159 3.95 3.80 9.97
N TYR A 160 3.70 2.99 8.94
CA TYR A 160 4.41 3.06 7.65
C TYR A 160 3.44 3.01 6.45
N PRO A 161 2.39 3.86 6.41
CA PRO A 161 1.33 3.76 5.40
C PRO A 161 1.82 3.94 3.96
N VAL A 162 3.00 4.52 3.76
CA VAL A 162 3.59 4.82 2.45
C VAL A 162 4.47 3.67 1.95
N ALA A 163 5.37 3.19 2.81
CA ALA A 163 6.23 2.06 2.49
C ALA A 163 5.40 0.80 2.21
N ASP A 164 4.26 0.67 2.89
CA ASP A 164 3.42 -0.53 2.84
C ASP A 164 2.23 -0.41 1.87
N ILE A 165 2.15 0.66 1.07
CA ILE A 165 1.18 0.81 -0.04
C ILE A 165 1.23 -0.38 -1.00
N ARG A 166 2.43 -0.95 -1.20
CA ARG A 166 2.66 -2.14 -2.04
C ARG A 166 1.77 -3.33 -1.67
N TYR A 167 1.34 -3.47 -0.42
CA TYR A 167 0.43 -4.55 -0.02
C TYR A 167 -0.99 -4.38 -0.57
N LEU A 168 -1.36 -3.16 -0.95
CA LEU A 168 -2.63 -2.84 -1.60
C LEU A 168 -2.54 -2.84 -3.13
N SER A 169 -1.37 -3.11 -3.72
CA SER A 169 -1.19 -3.13 -5.19
C SER A 169 -2.10 -4.16 -5.88
N ALA A 170 -2.41 -5.28 -5.22
CA ALA A 170 -3.33 -6.29 -5.73
C ALA A 170 -4.78 -5.78 -5.91
N LEU A 171 -5.15 -4.65 -5.30
CA LEU A 171 -6.43 -3.99 -5.57
C LEU A 171 -6.58 -3.61 -7.05
N LEU A 172 -5.47 -3.32 -7.75
CA LEU A 172 -5.48 -3.03 -9.18
C LEU A 172 -6.00 -4.22 -10.01
N MET A 173 -5.81 -5.46 -9.54
CA MET A 173 -6.36 -6.65 -10.20
C MET A 173 -7.89 -6.72 -10.11
N THR A 174 -8.50 -6.00 -9.16
CA THR A 174 -9.96 -5.95 -9.00
C THR A 174 -10.63 -4.86 -9.84
N THR A 175 -9.85 -4.03 -10.52
CA THR A 175 -10.35 -2.93 -11.36
C THR A 175 -11.36 -3.38 -12.43
N PRO A 176 -11.23 -4.53 -13.13
CA PRO A 176 -12.24 -4.93 -14.12
C PRO A 176 -13.57 -5.27 -13.46
N ALA A 177 -13.55 -5.86 -12.26
CA ALA A 177 -14.77 -6.17 -11.50
C ALA A 177 -15.42 -4.90 -10.95
N LEU A 178 -14.61 -3.92 -10.54
CA LEU A 178 -15.06 -2.63 -10.02
C LEU A 178 -15.73 -1.76 -11.11
N LEU A 179 -15.17 -1.74 -12.32
CA LEU A 179 -15.65 -0.93 -13.44
C LEU A 179 -16.72 -1.62 -14.29
N TRP A 180 -16.92 -2.93 -14.14
CA TRP A 180 -17.90 -3.72 -14.89
C TRP A 180 -19.33 -3.11 -14.92
N PRO A 181 -19.89 -2.63 -13.80
CA PRO A 181 -21.22 -2.00 -13.79
C PRO A 181 -21.32 -0.79 -14.72
N LEU A 182 -20.25 0.02 -14.81
CA LEU A 182 -20.20 1.20 -15.67
C LEU A 182 -20.24 0.80 -17.14
N GLY A 183 -19.44 -0.21 -17.53
CA GLY A 183 -19.43 -0.71 -18.91
C GLY A 183 -20.78 -1.29 -19.34
N CYS A 184 -21.47 -2.01 -18.45
CA CYS A 184 -22.82 -2.52 -18.75
C CYS A 184 -23.85 -1.38 -18.86
N GLY A 185 -23.74 -0.35 -18.01
CA GLY A 185 -24.57 0.85 -18.10
C GLY A 185 -24.40 1.61 -19.41
N LEU A 186 -23.17 1.77 -19.89
CA LEU A 186 -22.87 2.45 -21.17
C LEU A 186 -23.44 1.71 -22.39
N ASN A 187 -23.39 0.37 -22.37
CA ASN A 187 -23.99 -0.45 -23.43
C ASN A 187 -25.53 -0.41 -23.38
N ALA A 188 -26.12 -0.36 -22.18
CA ALA A 188 -27.58 -0.22 -22.01
C ALA A 188 -28.10 1.17 -22.43
N VAL A 189 -27.26 2.21 -22.33
CA VAL A 189 -27.60 3.61 -22.69
C VAL A 189 -27.37 3.90 -24.18
N GLY A 190 -26.87 2.93 -24.95
CA GLY A 190 -26.94 2.99 -26.41
C GLY A 190 -25.96 3.97 -27.06
N TRP A 191 -24.70 4.02 -26.62
CA TRP A 191 -23.67 4.79 -27.34
C TRP A 191 -23.46 4.25 -28.76
N PHE A 192 -23.64 2.95 -29.00
CA PHE A 192 -23.68 2.34 -30.33
C PHE A 192 -25.04 2.46 -31.05
N ALA A 193 -26.09 2.93 -30.39
CA ALA A 193 -27.42 3.07 -31.00
C ALA A 193 -27.63 4.42 -31.70
N PHE A 194 -26.73 5.40 -31.51
CA PHE A 194 -26.82 6.72 -32.13
C PHE A 194 -26.69 6.66 -33.67
N GLY A 195 -25.96 5.68 -34.21
CA GLY A 195 -25.86 5.46 -35.66
C GLY A 195 -27.05 4.75 -36.31
N SER A 196 -27.91 4.09 -35.53
CA SER A 196 -29.02 3.28 -36.08
C SER A 196 -30.36 4.03 -36.17
N ARG A 197 -30.49 5.16 -35.46
CA ARG A 197 -31.77 5.86 -35.31
C ARG A 197 -32.10 6.85 -36.44
N ILE A 198 -31.15 7.15 -37.33
CA ILE A 198 -31.39 7.99 -38.52
C ILE A 198 -32.04 7.17 -39.66
N ARG A 199 -31.97 5.83 -39.63
CA ARG A 199 -32.55 4.98 -40.69
C ARG A 199 -34.08 4.79 -40.58
N ASN A 200 -34.65 4.99 -39.40
CA ASN A 200 -36.09 4.78 -39.16
C ASN A 200 -36.95 6.04 -39.27
N VAL A 201 -36.36 7.16 -39.74
CA VAL A 201 -37.12 8.39 -40.08
C VAL A 201 -37.81 8.27 -41.45
N LEU A 202 -37.47 7.25 -42.26
CA LEU A 202 -38.18 6.93 -43.50
C LEU A 202 -39.14 5.76 -43.28
N GLY A 203 -40.26 6.07 -42.61
CA GLY A 203 -41.58 5.47 -42.84
C GLY A 203 -41.78 3.98 -42.56
N PHE A 204 -42.34 3.65 -41.39
CA PHE A 204 -43.44 2.66 -41.34
C PHE A 204 -44.33 2.94 -40.11
N SER A 205 -45.60 3.23 -40.39
CA SER A 205 -46.64 3.48 -39.40
C SER A 205 -47.04 2.17 -38.72
N GLY A 206 -47.10 2.19 -37.39
CA GLY A 206 -47.49 1.03 -36.58
C GLY A 206 -47.93 1.45 -35.19
N LYS A 207 -48.83 2.43 -35.11
CA LYS A 207 -49.59 2.74 -33.88
C LYS A 207 -50.54 1.58 -33.57
N ALA A 208 -50.08 0.51 -32.93
CA ALA A 208 -50.97 -0.53 -32.43
C ALA A 208 -50.44 -1.43 -31.31
N ILE A 209 -49.31 -1.12 -30.65
CA ILE A 209 -48.93 -1.79 -29.39
C ILE A 209 -48.40 -0.74 -28.41
N GLN A 210 -49.30 0.14 -28.00
CA GLN A 210 -49.17 0.89 -26.78
C GLN A 210 -49.72 0.03 -25.63
N SER A 211 -49.31 0.37 -24.42
CA SER A 211 -50.24 0.43 -23.29
C SER A 211 -50.57 -0.88 -22.56
N LEU A 212 -49.57 -1.45 -21.85
CA LEU A 212 -49.82 -2.08 -20.52
C LEU A 212 -48.58 -2.30 -19.63
N ALA A 213 -47.40 -1.76 -19.99
CA ALA A 213 -46.18 -1.95 -19.19
C ALA A 213 -45.35 -0.66 -19.00
N SER A 214 -46.03 0.49 -18.90
CA SER A 214 -45.38 1.81 -19.07
C SER A 214 -45.62 2.88 -17.98
N PRO A 215 -45.92 2.52 -16.71
CA PRO A 215 -45.50 3.40 -15.61
C PRO A 215 -44.40 2.79 -14.73
N LEU A 216 -44.24 1.46 -14.71
CA LEU A 216 -43.28 0.80 -13.79
C LEU A 216 -41.85 0.68 -14.33
N LYS A 217 -41.62 0.89 -15.62
CA LYS A 217 -40.27 0.85 -16.23
C LYS A 217 -39.46 2.14 -16.06
N LEU A 218 -40.09 3.25 -15.65
CA LEU A 218 -39.39 4.52 -15.46
C LEU A 218 -38.62 4.58 -14.14
N LEU A 219 -38.93 3.71 -13.17
CA LEU A 219 -38.24 3.65 -11.88
C LEU A 219 -36.99 2.73 -11.86
N MET A 220 -36.73 1.95 -12.90
CA MET A 220 -35.65 0.95 -12.92
C MET A 220 -34.81 0.98 -14.20
N SER A 221 -34.63 2.16 -14.79
CA SER A 221 -33.53 2.35 -15.74
C SER A 221 -32.24 2.40 -14.92
N THR A 222 -31.35 1.43 -15.13
CA THR A 222 -30.00 1.39 -14.58
C THR A 222 -29.24 2.72 -14.78
N GLY A 223 -29.61 3.51 -15.79
CA GLY A 223 -29.09 4.86 -16.02
C GLY A 223 -29.61 5.93 -15.06
N ALA A 224 -30.82 5.81 -14.51
CA ALA A 224 -31.36 6.76 -13.53
C ALA A 224 -30.72 6.56 -12.15
N LEU A 225 -30.49 5.31 -11.74
CA LEU A 225 -29.75 4.98 -10.51
C LEU A 225 -28.26 5.34 -10.63
N ALA A 226 -27.64 5.15 -11.80
CA ALA A 226 -26.28 5.62 -12.05
C ALA A 226 -26.18 7.15 -11.96
N ARG A 227 -27.13 7.89 -12.55
CA ARG A 227 -27.19 9.35 -12.43
C ARG A 227 -27.47 9.82 -11.00
N LEU A 228 -28.37 9.16 -10.27
CA LEU A 228 -28.65 9.46 -8.87
C LEU A 228 -27.43 9.16 -7.99
N SER A 229 -26.69 8.07 -8.26
CA SER A 229 -25.46 7.74 -7.55
C SER A 229 -24.36 8.77 -7.80
N LEU A 230 -24.20 9.26 -9.03
CA LEU A 230 -23.26 10.33 -9.38
C LEU A 230 -23.66 11.68 -8.74
N LEU A 231 -24.96 11.98 -8.72
CA LEU A 231 -25.54 13.19 -8.12
C LEU A 231 -25.58 13.17 -6.59
N LEU A 232 -25.56 11.99 -5.96
CA LEU A 232 -25.42 11.82 -4.51
C LEU A 232 -23.96 11.78 -4.07
N LEU A 233 -23.03 11.38 -4.96
CA LEU A 233 -21.58 11.33 -4.73
C LEU A 233 -21.00 12.72 -4.42
N VAL A 234 -21.39 13.73 -5.21
CA VAL A 234 -20.92 15.12 -5.04
C VAL A 234 -21.36 15.72 -3.68
N PRO A 235 -22.65 15.68 -3.28
CA PRO A 235 -23.08 16.19 -1.98
C PRO A 235 -22.67 15.29 -0.82
N THR A 236 -22.48 13.98 -0.96
CA THR A 236 -21.92 13.15 0.14
C THR A 236 -20.44 13.44 0.37
N ILE A 237 -19.64 13.68 -0.68
CA ILE A 237 -18.26 14.19 -0.56
C ILE A 237 -18.26 15.55 0.17
N LEU A 238 -19.17 16.46 -0.20
CA LEU A 238 -19.30 17.77 0.44
C LEU A 238 -19.87 17.69 1.87
N SER A 239 -20.75 16.72 2.17
CA SER A 239 -21.43 16.57 3.47
C SER A 239 -20.58 15.84 4.51
N PHE A 240 -19.82 14.81 4.12
CA PHE A 240 -18.81 14.20 4.99
C PHE A 240 -17.64 15.14 5.25
N GLY A 241 -17.27 15.96 4.27
CA GLY A 241 -16.33 17.06 4.43
C GLY A 241 -16.81 18.14 5.42
N THR A 242 -18.13 18.38 5.51
CA THR A 242 -18.69 19.42 6.38
C THR A 242 -19.13 18.96 7.77
N ARG A 243 -19.55 17.70 7.96
CA ARG A 243 -19.93 17.19 9.30
C ARG A 243 -18.75 16.80 10.18
N SER A 244 -17.56 16.59 9.61
CA SER A 244 -16.36 16.23 10.39
C SER A 244 -15.61 17.44 10.95
N ILE A 245 -16.25 18.62 10.98
CA ILE A 245 -15.67 19.94 11.28
C ILE A 245 -15.59 20.27 12.79
N VAL A 246 -16.30 19.55 13.67
CA VAL A 246 -16.63 20.10 15.01
C VAL A 246 -15.86 19.51 16.19
N GLN A 247 -15.16 18.36 16.06
CA GLN A 247 -14.42 17.77 17.19
C GLN A 247 -13.05 17.25 16.74
N GLY A 248 -12.01 18.07 16.91
CA GLY A 248 -10.64 17.72 16.57
C GLY A 248 -10.03 16.76 17.59
N TYR A 249 -9.41 15.68 17.13
CA TYR A 249 -8.47 14.88 17.92
C TYR A 249 -7.06 15.49 17.79
N PRO A 250 -6.27 15.57 18.87
CA PRO A 250 -4.89 16.00 18.78
C PRO A 250 -4.08 15.03 17.91
N PRO A 251 -3.08 15.51 17.16
CA PRO A 251 -2.17 14.63 16.45
C PRO A 251 -1.50 13.71 17.46
N ALA A 252 -1.54 12.40 17.19
CA ALA A 252 -0.66 11.48 17.89
C ALA A 252 0.79 11.94 17.68
N PRO A 253 1.65 11.88 18.71
CA PRO A 253 3.07 12.10 18.52
C PRO A 253 3.58 11.13 17.44
N SER A 254 4.47 11.61 16.57
CA SER A 254 5.17 10.74 15.64
C SER A 254 5.84 9.63 16.44
N VAL A 255 5.46 8.38 16.21
CA VAL A 255 6.20 7.23 16.69
C VAL A 255 7.55 7.28 15.96
N GLU A 256 8.52 7.88 16.65
CA GLU A 256 9.93 7.98 16.30
C GLU A 256 10.27 8.62 14.93
N SER A 257 10.69 9.89 15.01
CA SER A 257 11.09 10.84 13.96
C SER A 257 12.21 10.38 12.98
N ARG A 258 12.72 9.13 13.06
CA ARG A 258 13.98 8.77 12.38
C ARG A 258 13.90 7.82 11.19
N TYR A 259 12.85 7.01 11.01
CA TYR A 259 12.92 5.92 10.01
C TYR A 259 12.16 6.13 8.70
N ASP A 260 11.38 7.22 8.56
CA ASP A 260 10.68 7.55 7.30
C ASP A 260 11.19 8.83 6.62
N LYS A 261 12.49 9.15 6.82
CA LYS A 261 13.18 10.17 5.99
C LYS A 261 13.20 9.82 4.49
N PHE A 262 12.81 8.60 4.10
CA PHE A 262 12.60 8.18 2.72
C PHE A 262 11.13 8.09 2.35
N ALA A 263 10.32 9.05 2.83
CA ALA A 263 8.94 9.22 2.37
C ALA A 263 8.91 9.26 0.84
N ILE A 264 8.31 8.21 0.25
CA ILE A 264 8.15 7.95 -1.19
C ILE A 264 7.48 9.13 -1.93
N ILE A 265 6.96 10.13 -1.21
CA ILE A 265 6.51 11.43 -1.72
C ILE A 265 7.61 12.17 -2.51
N GLY A 266 8.88 12.13 -2.06
CA GLY A 266 9.98 12.82 -2.75
C GLY A 266 10.22 12.28 -4.17
N VAL A 267 9.92 10.99 -4.38
CA VAL A 267 10.03 10.30 -5.67
C VAL A 267 8.87 10.69 -6.60
N TYR A 268 7.64 10.80 -6.07
CA TYR A 268 6.47 11.10 -6.89
C TYR A 268 6.34 12.56 -7.31
N ARG A 269 6.94 13.50 -6.56
CA ARG A 269 6.91 14.93 -6.90
C ARG A 269 8.20 15.48 -7.47
N TYR A 270 9.28 14.69 -7.52
CA TYR A 270 10.64 15.12 -7.90
C TYR A 270 11.20 16.30 -7.08
N GLU A 271 10.49 16.79 -6.05
CA GLU A 271 10.92 17.91 -5.18
C GLU A 271 12.18 17.56 -4.37
N GLY A 272 12.48 16.27 -4.21
CA GLY A 272 13.68 15.77 -3.54
C GLY A 272 14.85 15.46 -4.47
N LEU A 273 14.80 15.82 -5.77
CA LEU A 273 15.86 15.44 -6.72
C LEU A 273 17.25 15.96 -6.31
N PRO A 274 17.45 17.24 -5.95
CA PRO A 274 18.77 17.73 -5.53
C PRO A 274 19.29 17.02 -4.27
N GLN A 275 18.41 16.77 -3.29
CA GLN A 275 18.72 16.09 -2.05
C GLN A 275 19.04 14.60 -2.29
N THR A 276 18.28 13.94 -3.16
CA THR A 276 18.51 12.55 -3.57
C THR A 276 19.83 12.43 -4.33
N GLN A 277 20.14 13.39 -5.21
CA GLN A 277 21.43 13.44 -5.89
C GLN A 277 22.57 13.69 -4.92
N ALA A 278 22.40 14.59 -3.94
CA ALA A 278 23.39 14.83 -2.90
C ALA A 278 23.63 13.56 -2.06
N PHE A 279 22.57 12.87 -1.65
CA PHE A 279 22.63 11.60 -0.93
C PHE A 279 23.30 10.51 -1.77
N ASN A 280 22.96 10.38 -3.05
CA ASN A 280 23.61 9.41 -3.95
C ASN A 280 25.11 9.71 -4.12
N ARG A 281 25.50 10.99 -4.20
CA ARG A 281 26.91 11.40 -4.24
C ARG A 281 27.62 11.09 -2.91
N GLN A 282 26.97 11.36 -1.78
CA GLN A 282 27.47 11.04 -0.45
C GLN A 282 27.73 9.53 -0.31
N GLU A 283 26.79 8.70 -0.77
CA GLU A 283 26.91 7.24 -0.78
C GLU A 283 28.06 6.77 -1.68
N SER A 284 28.15 7.28 -2.91
CA SER A 284 29.26 6.95 -3.82
C SER A 284 30.62 7.31 -3.19
N SER A 285 30.71 8.49 -2.55
CA SER A 285 31.92 8.91 -1.85
C SER A 285 32.26 8.01 -0.66
N LEU A 286 31.25 7.53 0.09
CA LEU A 286 31.47 6.57 1.17
C LEU A 286 32.04 5.25 0.64
N ILE A 287 31.45 4.69 -0.42
CA ILE A 287 31.93 3.44 -1.05
C ILE A 287 33.39 3.60 -1.50
N GLU A 288 33.70 4.67 -2.24
CA GLU A 288 35.06 4.93 -2.71
C GLU A 288 36.07 5.07 -1.56
N ASN A 289 35.67 5.72 -0.46
CA ASN A 289 36.56 5.90 0.69
C ASN A 289 36.78 4.58 1.45
N LEU A 290 35.74 3.75 1.61
CA LEU A 290 35.86 2.41 2.21
C LEU A 290 36.77 1.51 1.37
N GLU A 291 36.64 1.54 0.04
CA GLU A 291 37.52 0.81 -0.89
C GLU A 291 38.98 1.28 -0.77
N LYS A 292 39.22 2.59 -0.65
CA LYS A 292 40.57 3.17 -0.48
C LYS A 292 41.27 2.72 0.81
N ILE A 293 40.53 2.51 1.89
CA ILE A 293 41.07 1.98 3.16
C ILE A 293 40.96 0.45 3.25
N HIS A 294 40.68 -0.22 2.13
CA HIS A 294 40.55 -1.68 2.01
C HIS A 294 39.55 -2.30 3.00
N THR A 295 38.50 -1.56 3.34
CA THR A 295 37.41 -2.03 4.20
C THR A 295 36.32 -2.67 3.34
N LEU A 296 36.33 -4.00 3.23
CA LEU A 296 35.40 -4.78 2.39
C LEU A 296 34.31 -5.50 3.19
N HIS A 297 34.55 -5.79 4.46
CA HIS A 297 33.57 -6.41 5.36
C HIS A 297 33.19 -5.42 6.45
N ILE A 298 31.90 -5.15 6.59
CA ILE A 298 31.42 -4.11 7.49
C ILE A 298 30.22 -4.53 8.32
N TYR A 299 30.11 -3.92 9.50
CA TYR A 299 28.88 -3.90 10.29
C TYR A 299 28.23 -2.53 10.20
N SER A 300 26.90 -2.50 10.00
CA SER A 300 26.13 -1.25 9.94
C SER A 300 24.66 -1.49 10.28
N ASP A 301 23.82 -0.45 10.18
CA ASP A 301 22.36 -0.60 10.23
C ASP A 301 21.82 -1.28 8.96
N TYR A 302 20.56 -1.74 9.03
CA TYR A 302 19.90 -2.46 7.95
C TYR A 302 19.90 -1.70 6.61
N TRP A 303 19.56 -0.41 6.61
CA TRP A 303 19.41 0.37 5.38
C TRP A 303 20.76 0.73 4.78
N THR A 304 21.75 1.05 5.61
CA THR A 304 23.12 1.26 5.15
C THR A 304 23.69 -0.04 4.56
N CYS A 305 23.49 -1.19 5.22
CA CYS A 305 23.93 -2.48 4.69
C CYS A 305 23.31 -2.80 3.32
N ASP A 306 21.99 -2.69 3.19
CA ASP A 306 21.27 -2.97 1.94
C ASP A 306 21.80 -2.11 0.79
N ARG A 307 21.97 -0.80 1.05
CA ARG A 307 22.44 0.16 0.04
C ARG A 307 23.89 -0.07 -0.36
N LEU A 308 24.81 -0.15 0.60
CA LEU A 308 26.24 -0.27 0.30
C LEU A 308 26.56 -1.60 -0.39
N THR A 309 25.96 -2.69 0.07
CA THR A 309 26.15 -4.02 -0.56
C THR A 309 25.64 -4.01 -2.00
N PHE A 310 24.42 -3.51 -2.23
CA PHE A 310 23.85 -3.46 -3.57
C PHE A 310 24.62 -2.53 -4.51
N ARG A 311 24.95 -1.32 -4.06
CA ARG A 311 25.56 -0.26 -4.88
C ARG A 311 27.03 -0.51 -5.18
N SER A 312 27.74 -1.18 -4.27
CA SER A 312 29.11 -1.65 -4.51
C SER A 312 29.17 -2.91 -5.36
N GLN A 313 28.03 -3.48 -5.78
CA GLN A 313 27.95 -4.77 -6.47
C GLN A 313 28.63 -5.89 -5.66
N GLU A 314 28.32 -5.97 -4.37
CA GLU A 314 28.85 -6.97 -3.44
C GLU A 314 30.37 -6.92 -3.22
N ARG A 315 31.04 -5.83 -3.62
CA ARG A 315 32.44 -5.59 -3.23
C ARG A 315 32.57 -5.26 -1.74
N ILE A 316 31.55 -4.61 -1.17
CA ILE A 316 31.43 -4.38 0.26
C ILE A 316 30.31 -5.30 0.78
N ILE A 317 30.66 -6.28 1.62
CA ILE A 317 29.71 -7.18 2.25
C ILE A 317 29.37 -6.66 3.65
N CYS A 318 28.09 -6.54 3.95
CA CYS A 318 27.61 -5.96 5.20
C CYS A 318 26.81 -6.95 6.04
N SER A 319 27.05 -6.95 7.34
CA SER A 319 26.21 -7.61 8.34
C SER A 319 25.44 -6.57 9.14
N ALA A 320 24.11 -6.61 9.07
CA ALA A 320 23.25 -5.66 9.77
C ALA A 320 23.32 -5.86 11.29
N LEU A 321 23.25 -4.76 12.04
CA LEU A 321 23.14 -4.69 13.50
C LEU A 321 21.86 -3.94 13.92
N ARG A 322 21.35 -4.29 15.10
CA ARG A 322 20.26 -3.56 15.80
C ARG A 322 20.84 -2.57 16.80
N GLU A 323 20.02 -1.67 17.34
CA GLU A 323 20.44 -0.55 18.21
C GLU A 323 21.29 -0.92 19.45
N ARG A 324 21.31 -2.20 19.86
CA ARG A 324 22.18 -2.74 20.93
C ARG A 324 23.35 -3.58 20.43
N LEU A 325 23.78 -3.37 19.18
CA LEU A 325 24.86 -4.11 18.52
C LEU A 325 24.62 -5.63 18.44
N MET A 326 23.36 -6.06 18.58
CA MET A 326 22.94 -7.42 18.35
C MET A 326 22.78 -7.69 16.84
N PRO A 327 22.93 -8.96 16.39
CA PRO A 327 22.68 -9.32 15.01
C PRO A 327 21.33 -8.79 14.48
N GLY A 328 21.42 -8.06 13.37
CA GLY A 328 20.29 -7.49 12.64
C GLY A 328 19.69 -8.46 11.63
N GLN A 329 18.78 -7.94 10.81
CA GLN A 329 18.16 -8.71 9.75
C GLN A 329 19.05 -8.70 8.50
N ASN A 330 19.53 -9.88 8.10
CA ASN A 330 20.32 -10.04 6.88
C ASN A 330 19.48 -10.77 5.82
N ARG A 331 19.30 -10.15 4.63
CA ARG A 331 18.50 -10.75 3.55
C ARG A 331 19.16 -12.01 2.98
N TYR A 332 20.49 -12.05 2.97
CA TYR A 332 21.27 -13.22 2.62
C TYR A 332 22.12 -13.64 3.83
N PRO A 333 21.76 -14.75 4.52
CA PRO A 333 22.40 -15.13 5.78
C PRO A 333 23.93 -15.29 5.69
N LEU A 334 24.45 -15.71 4.54
CA LEU A 334 25.88 -15.91 4.34
C LEU A 334 26.71 -14.62 4.47
N TYR A 335 26.14 -13.44 4.27
CA TYR A 335 26.84 -12.18 4.54
C TYR A 335 27.22 -12.03 6.01
N ALA A 336 26.32 -12.40 6.93
CA ALA A 336 26.63 -12.37 8.36
C ALA A 336 27.80 -13.32 8.68
N THR A 337 27.82 -14.52 8.09
CA THR A 337 28.92 -15.48 8.27
C THR A 337 30.26 -14.93 7.75
N ILE A 338 30.27 -14.31 6.56
CA ILE A 338 31.49 -13.72 5.99
C ILE A 338 32.03 -12.61 6.89
N VAL A 339 31.20 -11.64 7.26
CA VAL A 339 31.64 -10.48 8.07
C VAL A 339 32.06 -10.91 9.48
N THR A 340 31.36 -11.87 10.11
CA THR A 340 31.74 -12.39 11.43
C THR A 340 33.03 -13.21 11.42
N SER A 341 33.37 -13.82 10.30
CA SER A 341 34.63 -14.54 10.13
C SER A 341 35.84 -13.63 9.87
N ASP A 342 35.63 -12.37 9.52
CA ASP A 342 36.72 -11.42 9.27
C ASP A 342 37.13 -10.66 10.55
N PRO A 343 38.34 -10.90 11.09
CA PRO A 343 38.84 -10.17 12.24
C PRO A 343 39.13 -8.70 11.95
N HIS A 344 39.15 -8.24 10.70
CA HIS A 344 39.34 -6.83 10.35
C HIS A 344 38.05 -6.14 9.90
N ALA A 345 36.89 -6.80 10.07
CA ALA A 345 35.61 -6.19 9.75
C ALA A 345 35.40 -4.88 10.51
N ALA A 346 35.10 -3.81 9.76
CA ALA A 346 34.96 -2.48 10.31
C ALA A 346 33.51 -2.20 10.73
N TYR A 347 33.33 -1.27 11.67
CA TYR A 347 32.01 -0.78 12.04
C TYR A 347 31.77 0.57 11.38
N VAL A 348 30.74 0.67 10.54
CA VAL A 348 30.42 1.87 9.75
C VAL A 348 29.04 2.36 10.17
N PHE A 349 28.96 3.53 10.79
CA PHE A 349 27.70 4.08 11.31
C PHE A 349 27.49 5.52 10.87
N GLU A 350 26.24 5.90 10.60
CA GLU A 350 25.90 7.31 10.37
C GLU A 350 26.20 8.12 11.64
N GLU A 351 26.81 9.29 11.47
CA GLU A 351 27.14 10.17 12.59
C GLU A 351 25.87 10.59 13.36
N GLY A 352 25.91 10.50 14.69
CA GLY A 352 24.76 10.82 15.55
C GLY A 352 23.66 9.75 15.58
N SER A 353 23.85 8.60 14.93
CA SER A 353 22.95 7.44 15.09
C SER A 353 23.04 6.82 16.49
N SER A 354 21.97 6.15 16.92
CA SER A 354 21.93 5.41 18.20
C SER A 354 22.99 4.29 18.24
N LEU A 355 23.23 3.65 17.09
CA LEU A 355 24.28 2.65 16.90
C LEU A 355 25.69 3.22 17.10
N ALA A 356 26.00 4.36 16.48
CA ALA A 356 27.30 5.02 16.64
C ALA A 356 27.57 5.36 18.11
N GLU A 357 26.57 5.90 18.80
CA GLU A 357 26.69 6.26 20.22
C GLU A 357 26.85 5.01 21.12
N THR A 358 26.05 3.97 20.87
CA THR A 358 26.14 2.70 21.62
C THR A 358 27.51 2.05 21.45
N PHE A 359 28.05 2.01 20.22
CA PHE A 359 29.38 1.48 19.96
C PHE A 359 30.48 2.29 20.63
N ARG A 360 30.39 3.62 20.55
CA ARG A 360 31.33 4.53 21.23
C ARG A 360 31.36 4.32 22.74
N LEU A 361 30.21 4.04 23.37
CA LEU A 361 30.13 3.70 24.79
C LEU A 361 30.77 2.35 25.09
N GLN A 362 30.55 1.34 24.24
CA GLN A 362 31.13 0.00 24.41
C GLN A 362 32.66 0.00 24.26
N LEU A 363 33.22 0.85 23.38
CA LEU A 363 34.66 1.00 23.21
C LEU A 363 35.39 1.41 24.50
N ARG A 364 34.73 2.11 25.44
CA ARG A 364 35.34 2.49 26.73
C ARG A 364 35.72 1.29 27.58
N TYR A 365 35.11 0.13 27.34
CA TYR A 365 35.33 -1.11 28.08
C TYR A 365 36.09 -2.16 27.24
N SER A 366 36.46 -1.83 26.00
CA SER A 366 37.17 -2.72 25.09
C SER A 366 38.67 -2.44 25.11
N SER A 367 39.49 -3.49 25.11
CA SER A 367 40.94 -3.38 24.90
C SER A 367 41.34 -3.32 23.42
N ARG A 368 40.37 -3.51 22.52
CA ARG A 368 40.59 -3.54 21.07
C ARG A 368 40.82 -2.13 20.53
N GLN A 369 41.87 -1.98 19.73
CA GLN A 369 42.21 -0.70 19.13
C GLN A 369 41.56 -0.54 17.76
N PHE A 370 41.22 0.69 17.43
CA PHE A 370 40.56 1.04 16.17
C PHE A 370 41.18 2.31 15.61
N THR A 371 41.40 2.33 14.30
CA THR A 371 41.59 3.58 13.56
C THR A 371 40.21 4.15 13.24
N ILE A 372 40.01 5.43 13.56
CA ILE A 372 38.73 6.11 13.39
C ILE A 372 38.81 7.00 12.16
N TYR A 373 37.88 6.80 11.22
CA TYR A 373 37.71 7.67 10.05
C TYR A 373 36.34 8.33 10.08
N HIS A 374 36.27 9.52 9.48
CA HIS A 374 35.03 10.26 9.26
C HIS A 374 34.87 10.49 7.76
N PHE A 375 33.96 9.77 7.12
CA PHE A 375 33.74 9.84 5.67
C PHE A 375 32.27 10.08 5.36
N ALA A 376 32.01 11.14 4.58
CA ALA A 376 30.69 11.39 4.01
C ALA A 376 29.55 11.31 5.04
N GLY A 377 29.74 11.83 6.26
CA GLY A 377 28.73 11.81 7.34
C GLY A 377 28.61 10.47 8.08
N TYR A 378 29.58 9.57 7.91
CA TYR A 378 29.70 8.31 8.63
C TYR A 378 30.99 8.28 9.46
N VAL A 379 30.90 7.65 10.63
CA VAL A 379 32.05 7.27 11.45
C VAL A 379 32.39 5.80 11.20
N ILE A 380 33.67 5.52 10.94
CA ILE A 380 34.21 4.20 10.65
C ILE A 380 35.20 3.83 11.73
N TYR A 381 35.00 2.67 12.36
CA TYR A 381 35.93 2.07 13.30
C TYR A 381 36.58 0.85 12.66
N GLN A 382 37.82 1.00 12.19
CA GLN A 382 38.58 -0.07 11.55
C GLN A 382 39.53 -0.72 12.56
N PRO A 383 39.38 -2.03 12.86
CA PRO A 383 40.33 -2.75 13.72
C PRO A 383 41.73 -2.83 13.08
N PHE A 384 42.78 -2.83 13.90
CA PHE A 384 44.16 -3.08 13.48
C PHE A 384 44.91 -3.97 14.47
#